data_AF-A0A7V6G9M4-F1
#
_entry.id   AF-A0A7V6G9M4-F1
#
_cell.length_a   1.000
_cell.length_b   1.000
_cell.length_c   1.000
_cell.angle_alpha   90.00
_cell.angle_beta   90.00
_cell.angle_gamma   90.00
#
_symmetry.space_group_name_H-M   'P 1'
#
loop_
_entity.id
_entity.type
_entity.pdbx_description
1 polymer ?
#
loop_
_entity_poly.entity_id
_entity_poly.type
_entity_poly.pdbx_seq_one_letter_code
_entity_poly.pdbx_strand_id
1 'polypeptide(L)'
;MVRIIDIVTLVAVFAGQCTTIGLGVMQLCSGINFNYGVPLGVGLNIAVLIVVTICYLCSACLPIQKGIRIGSNISMVCTLGLMLFLFLVGPTVFILNNFVNGTGLYLQNIVRMSLWMDPIEQGGWVGGWTIFYWAWWISWAPFVGIFIAKISKGRTIKEFVLAALVAPSIFDMIFMCIFGSTALNFELVEATKGVIWGAVQ
;
A
#
# COMPACT_ATOMS: atom_id res chain seq x y z
N MET A 1 -18.27 -19.84 21.86
CA MET A 1 -18.31 -18.82 20.79
C MET A 1 -17.07 -17.93 20.77
N VAL A 2 -16.64 -17.34 21.90
CA VAL A 2 -15.46 -16.45 21.97
C VAL A 2 -14.19 -17.07 21.34
N ARG A 3 -13.86 -18.34 21.67
CA ARG A 3 -12.68 -19.01 21.10
C ARG A 3 -12.69 -19.18 19.58
N ILE A 4 -13.86 -19.35 18.95
CA ILE A 4 -13.95 -19.51 17.48
C ILE A 4 -13.67 -18.17 16.80
N ILE A 5 -14.21 -17.08 17.36
CA ILE A 5 -13.96 -15.72 16.87
C ILE A 5 -12.48 -15.38 17.00
N ASP A 6 -11.85 -15.72 18.13
CA ASP A 6 -10.42 -15.50 18.34
C ASP A 6 -9.55 -16.26 17.33
N ILE A 7 -9.86 -17.54 17.07
CA ILE A 7 -9.14 -18.36 16.08
C ILE A 7 -9.29 -17.77 14.68
N VAL A 8 -10.52 -17.46 14.26
CA VAL A 8 -10.79 -16.88 12.93
C VAL A 8 -10.08 -15.54 12.76
N THR A 9 -10.11 -14.70 13.80
CA THR A 9 -9.43 -13.40 13.81
C THR A 9 -7.92 -13.57 13.69
N LEU A 10 -7.32 -14.52 14.42
CA LEU A 10 -5.88 -14.77 14.37
C LEU A 10 -5.45 -15.27 12.98
N VAL A 11 -6.21 -16.19 12.39
CA VAL A 11 -5.96 -16.67 11.02
C VAL A 11 -6.10 -15.56 9.99
N ALA A 12 -7.14 -14.73 10.10
CA ALA A 12 -7.35 -13.60 9.18
C ALA A 12 -6.20 -12.61 9.25
N VAL A 13 -5.79 -12.20 10.46
CA VAL A 13 -4.67 -11.28 10.66
C VAL A 13 -3.37 -11.89 10.11
N PHE A 14 -3.11 -13.17 10.39
CA PHE A 14 -1.93 -13.86 9.87
C PHE A 14 -1.90 -13.84 8.34
N ALA A 15 -2.99 -14.22 7.69
CA ALA A 15 -3.10 -14.20 6.23
C ALA A 15 -2.87 -12.79 5.64
N GLY A 16 -3.48 -11.76 6.24
CA GLY A 16 -3.29 -10.37 5.82
C GLY A 16 -1.85 -9.86 5.96
N GLN A 17 -1.13 -10.30 7.00
CA GLN A 17 0.28 -9.98 7.17
C GLN A 17 1.15 -10.71 6.14
N CYS A 18 0.87 -11.99 5.86
CA CYS A 18 1.57 -12.75 4.83
C CYS A 18 1.45 -12.09 3.44
N THR A 19 0.26 -11.60 3.08
CA THR A 19 0.06 -10.88 1.81
C THR A 19 0.93 -9.62 1.73
N THR A 20 0.98 -8.82 2.79
CA THR A 20 1.76 -7.58 2.83
C THR A 20 3.26 -7.84 2.68
N ILE A 21 3.77 -8.86 3.40
CA ILE A 21 5.17 -9.28 3.31
C ILE A 21 5.47 -9.82 1.92
N GLY A 22 4.59 -10.64 1.35
CA GLY A 22 4.74 -11.19 0.00
C GLY A 22 4.89 -10.10 -1.05
N LEU A 23 3.97 -9.12 -1.05
CA LEU A 23 4.03 -7.97 -1.95
C LEU A 23 5.32 -7.15 -1.74
N GLY A 24 5.75 -6.96 -0.49
CA GLY A 24 7.01 -6.27 -0.18
C GLY A 24 8.25 -7.00 -0.72
N VAL A 25 8.31 -8.33 -0.58
CA VAL A 25 9.39 -9.15 -1.13
C VAL A 25 9.40 -9.07 -2.65
N MET A 26 8.23 -9.18 -3.30
CA MET A 26 8.13 -9.05 -4.75
C MET A 26 8.65 -7.68 -5.23
N GLN A 27 8.27 -6.60 -4.55
CA GLN A 27 8.74 -5.25 -4.87
C GLN A 27 10.27 -5.13 -4.74
N LEU A 28 10.88 -5.71 -3.70
CA LEU A 28 12.33 -5.73 -3.54
C LEU A 28 13.02 -6.55 -4.63
N CYS A 29 12.44 -7.70 -5.00
CA CYS A 29 12.97 -8.55 -6.06
C CYS A 29 12.93 -7.84 -7.42
N SER A 30 11.83 -7.15 -7.76
CA SER A 30 11.75 -6.30 -8.96
C SER A 30 12.79 -5.18 -8.93
N GLY A 31 13.04 -4.55 -7.78
CA GLY A 31 14.11 -3.56 -7.63
C GLY A 31 15.51 -4.15 -7.86
N ILE A 32 15.78 -5.36 -7.37
CA ILE A 32 17.06 -6.05 -7.60
C ILE A 32 17.21 -6.44 -9.08
N ASN A 33 16.15 -6.97 -9.70
CA ASN A 33 16.16 -7.30 -11.12
C ASN A 33 16.44 -6.04 -11.98
N PHE A 34 15.76 -4.94 -11.69
CA PHE A 34 15.94 -3.69 -12.43
C PHE A 34 17.37 -3.11 -12.32
N ASN A 35 17.98 -3.14 -11.13
CA ASN A 35 19.30 -2.53 -10.92
C ASN A 35 20.47 -3.48 -11.24
N TYR A 36 20.32 -4.78 -11.01
CA TYR A 36 21.41 -5.76 -11.06
C TYR A 36 21.17 -6.89 -12.09
N GLY A 37 20.02 -6.91 -12.77
CA GLY A 37 19.70 -7.90 -13.81
C GLY A 37 19.46 -9.32 -13.28
N VAL A 38 19.30 -9.52 -11.97
CA VAL A 38 19.08 -10.85 -11.38
C VAL A 38 17.69 -11.35 -11.78
N PRO A 39 17.54 -12.52 -12.41
CA PRO A 39 16.24 -12.99 -12.90
C PRO A 39 15.23 -13.18 -11.76
N LEU A 40 13.99 -12.76 -12.02
CA LEU A 40 12.87 -12.97 -11.11
C LEU A 40 12.54 -14.46 -11.02
N GLY A 41 12.26 -14.93 -9.80
CA GLY A 41 11.90 -16.32 -9.58
C GLY A 41 11.77 -16.67 -8.11
N VAL A 42 11.26 -17.88 -7.85
CA VAL A 42 11.03 -18.39 -6.49
C VAL A 42 12.32 -18.39 -5.67
N GLY A 43 13.47 -18.67 -6.28
CA GLY A 43 14.78 -18.65 -5.62
C GLY A 43 15.15 -17.27 -5.07
N LEU A 44 14.96 -16.20 -5.86
CA LEU A 44 15.23 -14.83 -5.42
C LEU A 44 14.25 -14.40 -4.32
N ASN A 45 12.96 -14.72 -4.48
CA ASN A 45 11.93 -14.40 -3.48
C ASN A 45 12.26 -15.05 -2.12
N ILE A 46 12.64 -16.33 -2.11
CA ILE A 46 13.02 -17.04 -0.88
C ILE A 46 14.28 -16.43 -0.26
N ALA A 47 15.30 -16.11 -1.07
CA ALA A 47 16.53 -15.50 -0.57
C ALA A 47 16.26 -14.13 0.09
N VAL A 48 15.51 -13.25 -0.57
CA VAL A 48 15.12 -11.94 -0.02
C VAL A 48 14.27 -12.12 1.24
N LEU A 49 13.32 -13.05 1.25
CA LEU A 49 12.49 -13.33 2.43
C LEU A 49 13.33 -13.80 3.62
N ILE A 50 14.32 -14.68 3.41
CA ILE A 50 15.24 -15.12 4.47
C ILE A 50 16.02 -13.93 5.04
N VAL A 51 16.59 -13.09 4.17
CA VAL A 51 17.36 -11.91 4.59
C VAL A 51 16.49 -10.94 5.40
N VAL A 52 15.30 -10.60 4.90
CA VAL A 52 14.35 -9.72 5.60
C VAL A 52 13.92 -10.31 6.94
N THR A 53 13.71 -11.63 7.00
CA THR A 53 13.35 -12.34 8.24
C THR A 53 14.48 -12.26 9.26
N ILE A 54 15.73 -12.47 8.84
CA ILE A 54 16.90 -12.34 9.73
C ILE A 54 17.01 -10.90 10.25
N CYS A 55 16.90 -9.90 9.38
CA CYS A 55 16.90 -8.49 9.78
C CYS A 55 15.79 -8.17 10.79
N TYR A 56 14.59 -8.69 10.57
CA TYR A 56 13.45 -8.55 11.48
C TYR A 56 13.73 -9.20 12.84
N LEU A 57 14.26 -10.43 12.86
CA LEU A 57 14.61 -11.13 14.10
C LEU A 57 15.70 -10.39 14.88
N CYS A 58 16.73 -9.89 14.21
CA CYS A 58 17.75 -9.04 14.82
C CYS A 58 17.13 -7.76 15.42
N SER A 59 16.19 -7.13 14.71
CA SER A 59 15.47 -5.96 15.22
C SER A 59 14.56 -6.29 16.41
N ALA A 60 13.97 -7.49 16.46
CA ALA A 60 13.10 -7.93 17.53
C ALA A 60 13.87 -8.24 18.83
N CYS A 61 15.14 -8.64 18.71
CA CYS A 61 16.03 -8.88 19.86
C CYS A 61 16.54 -7.57 20.51
N LEU A 62 16.42 -6.42 19.84
CA LEU A 62 16.69 -5.10 20.41
C LEU A 62 15.49 -4.62 21.27
N PRO A 63 15.67 -3.70 22.24
CA PRO A 63 14.58 -3.19 23.05
C PRO A 63 13.43 -2.65 22.18
N ILE A 64 12.33 -3.42 22.14
CA ILE A 64 11.19 -3.30 21.21
C ILE A 64 10.62 -1.87 21.16
N GLN A 65 10.59 -1.16 22.29
CA GLN A 65 10.05 0.20 22.35
C GLN A 65 10.88 1.25 21.62
N LYS A 66 12.19 1.05 21.46
CA LYS A 66 13.05 1.98 20.69
C LYS A 66 13.12 1.60 19.21
N GLY A 67 13.23 0.30 18.91
CA GLY A 67 13.38 -0.20 17.54
C GLY A 67 12.19 0.14 16.64
N ILE A 68 10.97 -0.18 17.07
CA ILE A 68 9.75 0.04 16.28
C ILE A 68 9.53 1.55 16.01
N ARG A 69 9.79 2.40 17.02
CA ARG A 69 9.63 3.85 16.88
C ARG A 69 10.65 4.45 15.90
N ILE A 70 11.91 4.01 15.97
CA ILE A 70 12.96 4.49 15.06
C ILE A 70 12.65 4.05 13.62
N GLY A 71 12.32 2.77 13.42
CA GLY A 71 11.95 2.24 12.11
C GLY A 71 10.77 2.98 11.50
N SER A 72 9.68 3.16 12.27
CA SER A 72 8.50 3.90 11.83
C SER A 72 8.82 5.36 11.48
N ASN A 73 9.64 6.05 12.27
CA ASN A 73 10.05 7.42 11.97
C ASN A 73 10.90 7.51 10.70
N ILE A 74 11.86 6.60 10.51
CA ILE A 74 12.67 6.54 9.30
C ILE A 74 11.80 6.28 8.08
N SER A 75 10.89 5.30 8.15
CA SER A 75 9.95 5.02 7.06
C SER A 75 9.12 6.25 6.71
N MET A 76 8.59 6.96 7.71
CA MET A 76 7.81 8.18 7.48
C MET A 76 8.64 9.29 6.80
N VAL A 77 9.87 9.52 7.26
CA VAL A 77 10.78 10.50 6.65
C VAL A 77 11.15 10.10 5.22
N CYS A 78 11.45 8.83 4.97
CA CYS A 78 11.76 8.32 3.64
C CYS A 78 10.56 8.46 2.70
N THR A 79 9.35 8.09 3.15
CA THR A 79 8.13 8.22 2.35
C THR A 79 7.85 9.67 2.00
N LEU A 80 7.82 10.57 2.99
CA LEU A 80 7.57 11.99 2.75
C LEU A 80 8.69 12.64 1.92
N GLY A 81 9.94 12.27 2.17
CA GLY A 81 11.09 12.74 1.40
C GLY A 81 11.01 12.30 -0.07
N LEU A 82 10.65 11.05 -0.33
CA LEU A 82 10.47 10.53 -1.69
C LEU A 82 9.28 11.17 -2.40
N MET A 83 8.15 11.35 -1.71
CA MET A 83 7.00 12.09 -2.24
C MET A 83 7.37 13.51 -2.63
N LEU A 84 8.11 14.22 -1.76
CA LEU A 84 8.54 15.58 -2.02
C LEU A 84 9.53 15.64 -3.20
N PHE A 85 10.47 14.69 -3.26
CA PHE A 85 11.39 14.57 -4.38
C PHE A 85 10.65 14.38 -5.70
N LEU A 86 9.72 13.42 -5.78
CA LEU A 86 8.94 13.18 -6.99
C LEU A 86 8.05 14.37 -7.36
N PHE A 87 7.49 15.05 -6.37
CA PHE A 87 6.67 16.23 -6.63
C PHE A 87 7.47 17.41 -7.21
N LEU A 88 8.69 17.63 -6.73
CA LEU A 88 9.55 18.75 -7.15
C LEU A 88 10.33 18.47 -8.44
N VAL A 89 10.83 17.24 -8.61
CA VAL A 89 11.65 16.85 -9.77
C VAL A 89 10.78 16.28 -10.90
N GLY A 90 9.66 15.65 -10.56
CA GLY A 90 8.69 15.13 -11.52
C GLY A 90 7.82 16.23 -12.12
N PRO A 91 6.82 15.84 -12.92
CA PRO A 91 5.98 16.77 -13.66
C PRO A 91 4.92 17.41 -12.74
N THR A 92 5.30 18.37 -11.90
CA THR A 92 4.45 18.97 -10.86
C THR A 92 3.07 19.42 -11.36
N VAL A 93 3.04 20.10 -12.51
CA VAL A 93 1.78 20.57 -13.12
C VAL A 93 0.89 19.41 -13.54
N PHE A 94 1.48 18.34 -14.09
CA PHE A 94 0.74 17.13 -14.47
C PHE A 94 0.19 16.41 -13.24
N ILE A 95 0.96 16.33 -12.16
CA ILE A 95 0.51 15.77 -10.87
C ILE A 95 -0.69 16.56 -10.35
N LEU A 96 -0.59 17.90 -10.27
CA LEU A 96 -1.68 18.73 -9.76
C LEU A 96 -2.94 18.66 -10.63
N ASN A 97 -2.80 18.66 -11.96
CA ASN A 97 -3.93 18.50 -12.88
C ASN A 97 -4.63 17.15 -12.70
N ASN A 98 -3.86 16.06 -12.59
CA ASN A 98 -4.42 14.73 -12.32
C ASN A 98 -5.01 14.61 -10.91
N PHE A 99 -4.50 15.33 -9.91
CA PHE A 99 -5.08 15.34 -8.58
C PHE A 99 -6.51 15.87 -8.61
N VAL A 100 -6.70 17.02 -9.24
CA VAL A 100 -8.03 17.65 -9.36
C VAL A 100 -8.95 16.79 -10.22
N ASN A 101 -8.48 16.33 -11.37
CA ASN A 101 -9.26 15.49 -12.27
C ASN A 101 -9.65 14.15 -11.63
N GLY A 102 -8.68 13.43 -11.06
CA GLY A 102 -8.88 12.15 -10.39
C GLY A 102 -9.82 12.25 -9.19
N THR A 103 -9.73 13.34 -8.42
CA THR A 103 -10.69 13.62 -7.34
C THR A 103 -12.11 13.79 -7.87
N GLY A 104 -12.28 14.56 -8.95
CA GLY A 104 -13.59 14.72 -9.60
C GLY A 104 -14.16 13.40 -10.11
N LEU A 105 -13.34 12.59 -10.78
CA LEU A 105 -13.73 11.27 -11.28
C LEU A 105 -14.10 10.30 -10.17
N TYR A 106 -13.35 10.29 -9.07
CA TYR A 106 -13.65 9.47 -7.90
C TYR A 106 -15.03 9.82 -7.33
N LEU A 107 -15.31 11.10 -7.09
CA LEU A 107 -16.59 11.56 -6.56
C LEU A 107 -17.76 11.24 -7.50
N GLN A 108 -17.55 11.38 -8.81
CA GLN A 108 -18.58 11.07 -9.82
C GLN A 108 -18.89 9.56 -9.88
N ASN A 109 -17.87 8.70 -9.76
CA ASN A 109 -18.02 7.27 -10.03
C ASN A 109 -18.12 6.40 -8.77
N ILE A 110 -18.05 6.97 -7.56
CA ILE A 110 -18.01 6.22 -6.30
C ILE A 110 -19.15 5.20 -6.18
N VAL A 111 -20.39 5.57 -6.53
CA VAL A 111 -21.55 4.67 -6.42
C VAL A 111 -21.44 3.52 -7.42
N ARG A 112 -21.08 3.83 -8.68
CA ARG A 112 -20.91 2.83 -9.73
C ARG A 112 -19.81 1.84 -9.36
N MET A 113 -18.64 2.34 -8.96
CA MET A 113 -17.49 1.50 -8.61
C MET A 113 -17.74 0.66 -7.37
N SER A 114 -18.53 1.16 -6.42
CA SER A 114 -18.88 0.43 -5.18
C SER A 114 -19.76 -0.80 -5.44
N LEU A 115 -20.49 -0.84 -6.55
CA LEU A 115 -21.44 -1.91 -6.89
C LEU A 115 -21.08 -2.66 -8.19
N TRP A 116 -19.91 -2.38 -8.77
CA TRP A 116 -19.53 -2.96 -10.05
C TRP A 116 -19.01 -4.40 -9.89
N MET A 117 -19.68 -5.34 -10.56
CA MET A 117 -19.42 -6.78 -10.47
C MET A 117 -19.07 -7.43 -11.82
N ASP A 118 -18.99 -6.64 -12.88
CA ASP A 118 -18.69 -7.09 -14.25
C ASP A 118 -19.33 -8.45 -14.66
N PRO A 119 -20.67 -8.59 -14.61
CA PRO A 119 -21.31 -9.88 -14.84
C PRO A 119 -21.32 -10.33 -16.31
N ILE A 120 -21.03 -9.41 -17.24
CA ILE A 120 -21.14 -9.64 -18.69
C ILE A 120 -19.78 -10.01 -19.29
N GLU A 121 -18.78 -9.13 -19.16
CA GLU A 121 -17.46 -9.36 -19.76
C GLU A 121 -16.66 -10.41 -18.97
N GLN A 122 -16.92 -10.49 -17.65
CA GLN A 122 -16.25 -11.41 -16.74
C GLN A 122 -14.73 -11.35 -16.87
N GLY A 123 -14.18 -10.15 -17.10
CA GLY A 123 -12.77 -9.94 -17.44
C GLY A 123 -11.79 -10.20 -16.29
N GLY A 124 -12.26 -10.71 -15.15
CA GLY A 124 -11.46 -11.02 -13.96
C GLY A 124 -10.98 -9.80 -13.17
N TRP A 125 -11.18 -8.58 -13.68
CA TRP A 125 -10.70 -7.34 -13.05
C TRP A 125 -11.25 -7.15 -11.63
N VAL A 126 -12.56 -7.35 -11.44
CA VAL A 126 -13.21 -7.19 -10.13
C VAL A 126 -12.60 -8.13 -9.09
N GLY A 127 -12.25 -9.35 -9.50
CA GLY A 127 -11.55 -10.32 -8.65
C GLY A 127 -10.12 -9.91 -8.31
N GLY A 128 -9.34 -9.52 -9.32
CA GLY A 128 -7.92 -9.18 -9.18
C GLY A 128 -7.66 -7.87 -8.42
N TRP A 129 -8.62 -6.93 -8.43
CA TRP A 129 -8.47 -5.63 -7.80
C TRP A 129 -9.46 -5.46 -6.64
N THR A 130 -10.73 -5.19 -6.94
CA THR A 130 -11.72 -4.77 -5.94
C THR A 130 -11.90 -5.80 -4.83
N ILE A 131 -12.19 -7.05 -5.18
CA ILE A 131 -12.42 -8.13 -4.20
C ILE A 131 -11.15 -8.45 -3.43
N PHE A 132 -10.00 -8.48 -4.10
CA PHE A 132 -8.69 -8.67 -3.45
C PHE A 132 -8.44 -7.61 -2.37
N TYR A 133 -8.60 -6.31 -2.69
CA TYR A 133 -8.41 -5.25 -1.71
C TYR A 133 -9.44 -5.32 -0.58
N TRP A 134 -10.72 -5.58 -0.87
CA TRP A 134 -11.73 -5.77 0.19
C TRP A 134 -11.35 -6.89 1.16
N ALA A 135 -10.95 -8.06 0.64
CA ALA A 135 -10.53 -9.19 1.47
C ALA A 135 -9.28 -8.83 2.30
N TRP A 136 -8.30 -8.16 1.68
CA TRP A 136 -7.09 -7.72 2.36
C TRP A 136 -7.40 -6.72 3.49
N TRP A 137 -8.20 -5.68 3.25
CA TRP A 137 -8.55 -4.70 4.28
C TRP A 137 -9.35 -5.31 5.43
N ILE A 138 -10.29 -6.23 5.14
CA ILE A 138 -11.05 -6.95 6.18
C ILE A 138 -10.12 -7.79 7.07
N SER A 139 -9.12 -8.46 6.47
CA SER A 139 -8.14 -9.24 7.22
C SER A 139 -7.30 -8.39 8.20
N TRP A 140 -7.09 -7.11 7.87
CA TRP A 140 -6.35 -6.14 8.68
C TRP A 140 -7.20 -5.39 9.70
N ALA A 141 -8.53 -5.38 9.53
CA ALA A 141 -9.44 -4.60 10.36
C ALA A 141 -9.28 -4.82 11.88
N PRO A 142 -9.06 -6.04 12.41
CA PRO A 142 -8.88 -6.25 13.85
C PRO A 142 -7.65 -5.53 14.42
N PHE A 143 -6.54 -5.54 13.68
CA PHE A 143 -5.29 -4.89 14.09
C PHE A 143 -5.42 -3.37 14.05
N VAL A 144 -5.92 -2.83 12.93
CA VAL A 144 -6.09 -1.39 12.72
C VAL A 144 -7.12 -0.82 13.70
N GLY A 145 -8.25 -1.50 13.91
CA GLY A 145 -9.30 -1.06 14.82
C GLY A 145 -8.81 -0.87 16.25
N ILE A 146 -8.03 -1.83 16.77
CA ILE A 146 -7.43 -1.74 18.10
C ILE A 146 -6.41 -0.58 18.17
N PHE A 147 -5.62 -0.38 17.12
CA PHE A 147 -4.65 0.70 17.07
C PHE A 147 -5.31 2.08 17.09
N ILE A 148 -6.28 2.32 16.21
CA ILE A 148 -7.00 3.61 16.13
C ILE A 148 -7.76 3.87 17.44
N ALA A 149 -8.39 2.84 18.03
CA ALA A 149 -9.07 2.97 19.32
C ALA A 149 -8.11 3.42 20.45
N LYS A 150 -6.90 2.86 20.50
CA LYS A 150 -5.89 3.21 21.52
C LYS A 150 -5.43 4.67 21.41
N ILE A 151 -5.19 5.17 20.20
CA ILE A 151 -4.72 6.56 19.99
C ILE A 151 -5.85 7.60 20.07
N SER A 152 -7.11 7.17 20.07
CA SER A 152 -8.29 8.05 20.06
C SER A 152 -8.95 8.23 21.42
N LYS A 153 -8.26 7.88 22.51
CA LYS A 153 -8.77 8.02 23.87
C LYS A 153 -9.16 9.48 24.16
N GLY A 154 -10.42 9.69 24.59
CA GLY A 154 -10.93 11.01 24.95
C GLY A 154 -11.53 11.83 23.80
N ARG A 155 -11.58 11.30 22.57
CA ARG A 155 -12.29 11.92 21.44
C ARG A 155 -13.77 11.54 21.42
N THR A 156 -14.62 12.41 20.87
CA THR A 156 -16.00 12.04 20.56
C THR A 156 -16.06 11.03 19.41
N ILE A 157 -17.15 10.27 19.31
CA ILE A 157 -17.36 9.31 18.21
C ILE A 157 -17.29 10.02 16.85
N LYS A 158 -17.85 11.24 16.75
CA LYS A 158 -17.84 12.01 15.51
C LYS A 158 -16.42 12.40 15.09
N GLU A 159 -15.61 12.91 16.02
CA GLU A 159 -14.20 13.24 15.75
C GLU A 159 -13.37 12.00 15.41
N PHE A 160 -13.63 10.88 16.09
CA PHE A 160 -13.01 9.60 15.79
C PHE A 160 -13.28 9.14 14.37
N VAL A 161 -14.55 9.07 13.96
CA VAL A 161 -14.95 8.59 12.62
C VAL A 161 -14.41 9.51 11.53
N LEU A 162 -14.56 10.83 11.69
CA LEU A 162 -14.08 11.79 10.70
C LEU A 162 -12.56 11.75 10.57
N ALA A 163 -11.81 11.71 11.68
CA ALA A 163 -10.36 11.67 11.62
C ALA A 163 -9.84 10.34 11.05
N ALA A 164 -10.46 9.22 11.42
CA ALA A 164 -10.07 7.89 10.95
C ALA A 164 -10.38 7.66 9.47
N LEU A 165 -11.38 8.35 8.92
CA LEU A 165 -11.77 8.23 7.51
C LEU A 165 -11.06 9.27 6.65
N VAL A 166 -11.17 10.56 7.00
CA VAL A 166 -10.74 11.66 6.13
C VAL A 166 -9.23 11.77 6.04
N ALA A 167 -8.50 11.66 7.15
CA ALA A 167 -7.07 11.87 7.14
C ALA A 167 -6.29 10.81 6.31
N PRO A 168 -6.56 9.50 6.47
CA PRO A 168 -5.94 8.49 5.62
C PRO A 168 -6.36 8.61 4.15
N SER A 169 -7.64 8.86 3.87
CA SER A 169 -8.11 8.99 2.47
C SER A 169 -7.43 10.14 1.73
N ILE A 170 -7.29 11.33 2.36
CA ILE A 170 -6.59 12.45 1.73
C ILE A 170 -5.12 12.10 1.51
N PHE A 171 -4.46 11.47 2.50
CA PHE A 171 -3.08 11.05 2.35
C PHE A 171 -2.91 10.07 1.18
N ASP A 172 -3.77 9.06 1.08
CA ASP A 172 -3.74 8.08 0.00
C ASP A 172 -4.01 8.72 -1.37
N MET A 173 -4.95 9.67 -1.46
CA MET A 173 -5.20 10.42 -2.70
C MET A 173 -3.97 11.22 -3.14
N ILE A 174 -3.28 11.88 -2.21
CA ILE A 174 -2.05 12.62 -2.50
C ILE A 174 -0.94 11.67 -2.91
N PHE A 175 -0.74 10.58 -2.16
CA PHE A 175 0.28 9.57 -2.42
C PHE A 175 0.09 8.95 -3.81
N MET A 176 -1.11 8.43 -4.10
CA MET A 176 -1.44 7.82 -5.38
C MET A 176 -1.33 8.82 -6.52
N CYS A 177 -1.68 10.08 -6.30
CA CYS A 177 -1.53 11.10 -7.32
C CYS A 177 -0.06 11.39 -7.64
N ILE A 178 0.80 11.59 -6.63
CA ILE A 178 2.23 11.88 -6.85
C ILE A 178 2.91 10.70 -7.55
N PHE A 179 2.80 9.50 -6.98
CA PHE A 179 3.46 8.32 -7.55
C PHE A 179 2.82 7.90 -8.88
N GLY A 180 1.48 7.80 -8.92
CA GLY A 180 0.74 7.34 -10.09
C GLY A 180 0.87 8.30 -11.27
N SER A 181 0.75 9.62 -11.06
CA SER A 181 0.89 10.58 -12.17
C SER A 181 2.34 10.67 -12.66
N THR A 182 3.33 10.54 -11.78
CA THR A 182 4.73 10.48 -12.20
C THR A 182 4.99 9.22 -13.02
N ALA A 183 4.47 8.07 -12.57
CA ALA A 183 4.60 6.82 -13.31
C ALA A 183 3.91 6.89 -14.68
N LEU A 184 2.68 7.38 -14.74
CA LEU A 184 1.95 7.60 -15.98
C LEU A 184 2.69 8.54 -16.93
N ASN A 185 3.29 9.60 -16.41
CA ASN A 185 4.07 10.51 -17.24
C ASN A 185 5.30 9.81 -17.85
N PHE A 186 5.99 8.96 -17.09
CA PHE A 186 7.12 8.19 -17.61
C PHE A 186 6.70 7.16 -18.68
N GLU A 187 5.48 6.63 -18.59
CA GLU A 187 4.93 5.76 -19.64
C GLU A 187 4.54 6.53 -20.90
N LEU A 188 3.99 7.74 -20.75
CA LEU A 188 3.50 8.55 -21.86
C LEU A 188 4.60 9.32 -22.61
N VAL A 189 5.72 9.62 -21.94
CA VAL A 189 6.83 10.38 -22.53
C VAL A 189 7.78 9.47 -23.30
N GLU A 190 8.04 9.83 -24.55
CA GLU A 190 8.89 9.04 -25.47
C GLU A 190 10.33 8.87 -24.97
N ALA A 191 10.85 9.82 -24.18
CA ALA A 191 12.18 9.75 -23.58
C ALA A 191 12.36 8.58 -22.60
N THR A 192 11.28 8.14 -21.95
CA THR A 192 11.27 7.09 -20.95
C THR A 192 10.71 5.76 -21.46
N LYS A 193 10.26 5.69 -22.73
CA LYS A 193 9.91 4.45 -23.49
C LYS A 193 9.15 3.35 -22.70
N GLY A 194 8.24 3.73 -21.80
CA GLY A 194 7.51 2.74 -20.99
C GLY A 194 8.38 1.88 -20.07
N VAL A 195 9.46 2.48 -19.55
CA VAL A 195 10.44 1.80 -18.68
C VAL A 195 9.80 1.23 -17.42
N ILE A 196 8.67 1.76 -16.93
CA ILE A 196 8.03 1.23 -15.73
C ILE A 196 7.32 -0.07 -16.04
N TRP A 197 6.59 -0.16 -17.16
CA TRP A 197 5.97 -1.41 -17.57
C TRP A 197 7.02 -2.50 -17.80
N GLY A 198 8.12 -2.17 -18.48
CA GLY A 198 9.22 -3.11 -18.70
C GLY A 198 9.96 -3.57 -17.44
N ALA A 199 9.91 -2.80 -16.35
CA ALA A 199 10.56 -3.13 -15.07
C ALA A 199 9.71 -4.04 -14.16
N VAL A 200 8.41 -4.16 -14.43
CA VAL A 200 7.46 -4.91 -13.60
C VAL A 200 7.12 -6.28 -14.21
N GLN A 201 7.50 -6.53 -15.47
CA GLN A 201 7.42 -7.84 -16.13
C GLN A 201 8.58 -8.76 -15.74
#